data_AF-A0A9P1BQJ9-F1
#
_entry.id   AF-A0A9P1BQJ9-F1
#
_cell.length_a   1.000
_cell.length_b   1.000
_cell.length_c   1.000
_cell.angle_alpha   90.00
_cell.angle_beta   90.00
_cell.angle_gamma   90.00
#
_symmetry.space_group_name_H-M   'P 1'
#
loop_
_entity.id
_entity.type
_entity.pdbx_description
1 polymer ?
#
loop_
_entity_poly.entity_id
_entity_poly.type
_entity_poly.pdbx_seq_one_letter_code
_entity_poly.pdbx_strand_id
1 'polypeptide(L)'
;MIYPPYQRSPERRRVAGAGAPSRFFRQGATGLHISGRSLGICLRQAAQAQDAQLVTYNFNALSVPEELRQRHVSSLAKELQVAEKLQVSPESLDEYQGICLKSMPGNPYHGPAHLLDVLQFLTTLLQETGLDQTLSPLQSSALVLAAAAHDVDHTGTSNPYLVKVSHEYVEDPWTTSHGQDSADGIGPMESHSASKALELIQEIMGCKDSRLLQMVEKAIHGTDLSQ
;
A
#
# COMPACT_ATOMS: atom_id res chain seq x y z
N MET A 1 30.88 -17.43 -24.04
CA MET A 1 31.10 -16.75 -25.33
C MET A 1 29.85 -15.95 -25.68
N ILE A 2 29.86 -14.67 -25.30
CA ILE A 2 29.36 -13.48 -26.02
C ILE A 2 27.93 -13.53 -26.60
N TYR A 3 26.98 -12.91 -25.87
CA TYR A 3 25.76 -12.34 -26.44
C TYR A 3 26.09 -11.07 -27.25
N PRO A 4 25.43 -10.79 -28.38
CA PRO A 4 25.68 -9.61 -29.20
C PRO A 4 25.11 -8.31 -28.57
N PRO A 5 25.66 -7.13 -28.91
CA PRO A 5 25.28 -5.87 -28.27
C PRO A 5 23.91 -5.35 -28.73
N TYR A 6 23.17 -4.82 -27.76
CA TYR A 6 21.88 -4.14 -27.90
C TYR A 6 22.01 -2.87 -28.78
N GLN A 7 21.33 -2.85 -29.92
CA GLN A 7 21.26 -1.70 -30.83
C GLN A 7 20.21 -0.69 -30.33
N ARG A 8 20.63 0.57 -30.08
CA ARG A 8 19.72 1.68 -29.79
C ARG A 8 18.97 2.10 -31.06
N SER A 9 17.66 2.17 -30.99
CA SER A 9 16.78 2.77 -32.02
C SER A 9 16.68 4.30 -31.84
N PRO A 10 16.40 5.07 -32.92
CA PRO A 10 16.75 6.49 -33.01
C PRO A 10 15.67 7.44 -32.51
N GLU A 11 16.13 8.59 -31.97
CA GLU A 11 15.35 9.74 -31.54
C GLU A 11 14.40 10.28 -32.64
N ARG A 12 13.14 10.50 -32.28
CA ARG A 12 12.17 11.19 -33.14
C ARG A 12 12.43 12.70 -33.13
N ARG A 13 12.81 13.24 -34.29
CA ARG A 13 12.90 14.67 -34.60
C ARG A 13 11.55 15.37 -34.40
N ARG A 14 11.57 16.52 -33.70
CA ARG A 14 10.49 17.51 -33.72
C ARG A 14 10.54 18.29 -35.03
N VAL A 15 9.37 18.48 -35.64
CA VAL A 15 9.17 19.39 -36.78
C VAL A 15 8.33 20.56 -36.27
N ALA A 16 8.83 21.79 -36.42
CA ALA A 16 8.04 23.01 -36.25
C ALA A 16 8.62 24.14 -37.13
N GLY A 17 8.00 24.36 -38.28
CA GLY A 17 7.81 25.70 -38.87
C GLY A 17 6.31 26.01 -38.77
N ALA A 18 5.80 27.24 -38.82
CA ALA A 18 6.34 28.52 -39.20
C ALA A 18 5.33 29.61 -38.75
N GLY A 19 5.77 30.88 -38.68
CA GLY A 19 4.92 32.04 -38.98
C GLY A 19 4.24 32.77 -37.83
N ALA A 20 4.81 33.92 -37.45
CA ALA A 20 4.15 35.01 -36.71
C ALA A 20 3.11 35.75 -37.59
N PRO A 21 2.29 36.65 -37.02
CA PRO A 21 2.71 38.04 -37.04
C PRO A 21 2.42 38.83 -35.76
N SER A 22 3.29 39.81 -35.55
CA SER A 22 3.29 40.84 -34.52
C SER A 22 2.16 41.85 -34.68
N ARG A 23 1.51 42.22 -33.58
CA ARG A 23 0.89 43.54 -33.41
C ARG A 23 1.18 44.08 -32.01
N PHE A 24 1.90 45.19 -31.99
CA PHE A 24 2.06 46.12 -30.88
C PHE A 24 0.71 46.54 -30.29
N PHE A 25 0.57 46.52 -28.96
CA PHE A 25 -0.22 47.52 -28.24
C PHE A 25 0.35 47.76 -26.82
N ARG A 26 0.25 49.02 -26.41
CA ARG A 26 0.96 49.71 -25.33
C ARG A 26 0.69 49.22 -23.90
N GLN A 27 1.72 49.40 -23.08
CA GLN A 27 1.76 49.74 -21.64
C GLN A 27 0.44 49.77 -20.85
N GLY A 28 0.44 49.00 -19.76
CA GLY A 28 -0.45 49.16 -18.62
C GLY A 28 0.11 48.37 -17.43
N ALA A 29 1.05 48.95 -16.70
CA ALA A 29 1.52 48.40 -15.43
C ALA A 29 0.42 48.61 -14.37
N THR A 30 -0.30 47.54 -14.05
CA THR A 30 -1.13 47.48 -12.84
C THR A 30 -0.64 46.31 -12.00
N GLY A 31 -0.06 46.62 -10.85
CA GLY A 31 0.41 45.64 -9.89
C GLY A 31 -0.73 44.71 -9.47
N LEU A 32 -0.57 43.42 -9.75
CA LEU A 32 -1.40 42.39 -9.16
C LEU A 32 -0.94 42.20 -7.71
N HIS A 33 -1.64 42.85 -6.79
CA HIS A 33 -1.49 42.59 -5.36
C HIS A 33 -2.19 41.26 -5.06
N ILE A 34 -1.46 40.14 -5.19
CA ILE A 34 -1.97 38.83 -4.81
C ILE A 34 -1.96 38.77 -3.29
N SER A 35 -3.13 38.86 -2.65
CA SER A 35 -3.23 38.72 -1.20
C SER A 35 -2.79 37.31 -0.78
N GLY A 36 -2.09 37.20 0.35
CA GLY A 36 -1.63 35.91 0.91
C GLY A 36 -2.75 34.90 1.19
N ARG A 37 -4.02 35.33 1.18
CA ARG A 37 -5.20 34.44 1.26
C ARG A 37 -5.43 33.64 -0.02
N SER A 38 -5.08 34.18 -1.20
CA SER A 38 -5.30 33.53 -2.49
C SER A 38 -4.30 32.39 -2.72
N LEU A 39 -3.04 32.56 -2.29
CA LEU A 39 -2.04 31.47 -2.23
C LEU A 39 -2.48 30.35 -1.28
N GLY A 40 -3.04 30.68 -0.11
CA GLY A 40 -3.52 29.68 0.84
C GLY A 40 -4.79 28.93 0.42
N ILE A 41 -5.58 29.47 -0.52
CA ILE A 41 -6.72 28.80 -1.13
C ILE A 41 -6.24 27.93 -2.31
N CYS A 42 -5.31 28.43 -3.12
CA CYS A 42 -4.74 27.68 -4.24
C CYS A 42 -3.90 26.48 -3.77
N LEU A 43 -3.17 26.60 -2.65
CA LEU A 43 -2.45 25.48 -2.01
C LEU A 43 -3.40 24.47 -1.36
N ARG A 44 -4.50 24.92 -0.74
CA ARG A 44 -5.55 24.02 -0.22
C ARG A 44 -6.32 23.31 -1.33
N GLN A 45 -6.60 24.01 -2.42
CA GLN A 45 -7.22 23.44 -3.62
C GLN A 45 -6.26 22.52 -4.38
N ALA A 46 -4.95 22.76 -4.37
CA ALA A 46 -3.95 21.83 -4.91
C ALA A 46 -3.80 20.57 -4.04
N ALA A 47 -3.89 20.70 -2.71
CA ALA A 47 -3.91 19.56 -1.78
C ALA A 47 -5.26 18.79 -1.79
N GLN A 48 -6.33 19.42 -2.27
CA GLN A 48 -7.64 18.80 -2.54
C GLN A 48 -7.74 18.24 -3.97
N ALA A 49 -6.98 18.77 -4.94
CA ALA A 49 -6.92 18.27 -6.32
C ALA A 49 -6.02 17.03 -6.48
N GLN A 50 -5.36 16.60 -5.40
CA GLN A 50 -4.55 15.38 -5.34
C GLN A 50 -5.30 14.17 -4.77
N ASP A 51 -6.64 14.23 -4.64
CA ASP A 51 -7.45 13.01 -4.59
C ASP A 51 -7.50 12.43 -6.01
N ALA A 52 -6.38 11.85 -6.44
CA ALA A 52 -6.39 10.89 -7.53
C ALA A 52 -7.42 9.81 -7.15
N GLN A 53 -8.31 9.44 -8.07
CA GLN A 53 -9.24 8.34 -7.86
C GLN A 53 -8.44 7.10 -7.44
N LEU A 54 -8.45 6.77 -6.14
CA LEU A 54 -7.65 5.68 -5.59
C LEU A 54 -8.18 4.31 -6.05
N VAL A 55 -9.47 4.26 -6.38
CA VAL A 55 -10.17 3.06 -6.85
C VAL A 55 -10.09 3.03 -8.38
N THR A 56 -9.00 2.47 -8.90
CA THR A 56 -8.73 2.40 -10.33
C THR A 56 -7.64 1.38 -10.63
N TYR A 57 -7.75 0.67 -11.75
CA TYR A 57 -6.69 -0.25 -12.22
C TYR A 57 -5.44 0.46 -12.78
N ASN A 58 -5.49 1.78 -12.95
CA ASN A 58 -4.37 2.59 -13.47
C ASN A 58 -3.54 3.26 -12.37
N PHE A 59 -3.75 2.88 -11.11
CA PHE A 59 -3.01 3.44 -9.98
C PHE A 59 -1.54 3.06 -10.06
N ASN A 60 -0.65 3.96 -9.61
CA ASN A 60 0.79 3.72 -9.62
C ASN A 60 1.36 4.10 -8.25
N ALA A 61 1.52 3.11 -7.37
CA ALA A 61 2.05 3.31 -6.03
C ALA A 61 3.48 3.89 -6.01
N LEU A 62 4.30 3.60 -7.02
CA LEU A 62 5.68 4.11 -7.13
C LEU A 62 5.72 5.61 -7.37
N SER A 63 4.65 6.20 -7.91
CA SER A 63 4.54 7.64 -8.15
C SER A 63 3.99 8.41 -6.94
N VAL A 64 3.58 7.73 -5.88
CA VAL A 64 3.00 8.35 -4.69
C VAL A 64 4.12 8.86 -3.77
N PRO A 65 4.16 10.18 -3.48
CA PRO A 65 5.08 10.76 -2.49
C PRO A 65 4.92 10.09 -1.12
N GLU A 66 6.02 9.93 -0.41
CA GLU A 66 6.06 9.21 0.87
C GLU A 66 5.09 9.84 1.90
N GLU A 67 5.04 11.17 1.94
CA GLU A 67 4.17 11.95 2.83
C GLU A 67 2.66 11.76 2.56
N LEU A 68 2.28 11.22 1.40
CA LEU A 68 0.89 10.93 1.04
C LEU A 68 0.49 9.47 1.27
N ARG A 69 1.46 8.56 1.47
CA ARG A 69 1.17 7.12 1.54
C ARG A 69 0.24 6.75 2.67
N GLN A 70 0.50 7.26 3.89
CA GLN A 70 -0.38 6.98 5.03
C GLN A 70 -1.80 7.46 4.73
N ARG A 71 -1.97 8.71 4.26
CA ARG A 71 -3.28 9.25 3.87
C ARG A 71 -4.00 8.35 2.86
N HIS A 72 -3.31 7.85 1.83
CA HIS A 72 -3.92 6.97 0.83
C HIS A 72 -4.31 5.62 1.43
N VAL A 73 -3.47 5.02 2.27
CA VAL A 73 -3.79 3.77 3.00
C VAL A 73 -5.05 3.94 3.84
N SER A 74 -5.16 5.03 4.61
CA SER A 74 -6.36 5.30 5.41
C SER A 74 -7.60 5.55 4.54
N SER A 75 -7.45 6.27 3.42
CA SER A 75 -8.55 6.51 2.49
C SER A 75 -9.08 5.22 1.88
N LEU A 76 -8.21 4.28 1.48
CA LEU A 76 -8.60 2.98 0.92
C LEU A 76 -9.43 2.15 1.90
N ALA A 77 -9.05 2.11 3.18
CA ALA A 77 -9.86 1.42 4.19
C ALA A 77 -11.20 2.12 4.47
N LYS A 78 -11.25 3.45 4.34
CA LYS A 78 -12.51 4.22 4.45
C LYS A 78 -13.46 3.95 3.28
N GLU A 79 -12.96 3.79 2.06
CA GLU A 79 -13.77 3.41 0.89
C GLU A 79 -14.55 2.10 1.12
N LEU A 80 -13.98 1.19 1.92
CA LEU A 80 -14.59 -0.08 2.30
C LEU A 80 -15.28 -0.07 3.67
N GLN A 81 -15.34 1.07 4.37
CA GLN A 81 -15.98 1.24 5.69
C GLN A 81 -15.48 0.21 6.72
N VAL A 82 -14.18 -0.06 6.73
CA VAL A 82 -13.59 -1.13 7.56
C VAL A 82 -13.78 -0.87 9.04
N ALA A 83 -13.62 0.38 9.50
CA ALA A 83 -13.78 0.74 10.90
C ALA A 83 -15.21 0.48 11.39
N GLU A 84 -16.21 0.86 10.60
CA GLU A 84 -17.62 0.66 10.89
C GLU A 84 -17.99 -0.83 10.89
N LYS A 85 -17.52 -1.58 9.88
CA LYS A 85 -17.73 -3.04 9.77
C LYS A 85 -17.17 -3.79 10.98
N LEU A 86 -16.03 -3.33 11.52
CA LEU A 86 -15.38 -3.93 12.68
C LEU A 86 -15.82 -3.34 14.03
N GLN A 87 -16.60 -2.25 14.02
CA GLN A 87 -17.00 -1.49 15.21
C GLN A 87 -15.79 -1.01 16.05
N VAL A 88 -14.73 -0.57 15.38
CA VAL A 88 -13.54 0.04 15.98
C VAL A 88 -13.49 1.53 15.66
N SER A 89 -12.65 2.30 16.37
CA SER A 89 -12.48 3.71 16.03
C SER A 89 -11.67 3.87 14.73
N PRO A 90 -12.00 4.84 13.86
CA PRO A 90 -11.19 5.14 12.68
C PRO A 90 -9.74 5.48 13.02
N GLU A 91 -9.50 6.08 14.19
CA GLU A 91 -8.17 6.44 14.67
C GLU A 91 -7.32 5.21 14.99
N SER A 92 -7.91 4.16 15.60
CA SER A 92 -7.14 2.95 15.92
C SER A 92 -6.84 2.10 14.68
N LEU A 93 -7.74 2.10 13.69
CA LEU A 93 -7.47 1.52 12.39
C LEU A 93 -6.37 2.27 11.65
N ASP A 94 -6.41 3.61 11.64
CA ASP A 94 -5.37 4.44 11.03
C ASP A 94 -4.00 4.24 11.71
N GLU A 95 -3.99 4.11 13.04
CA GLU A 95 -2.77 3.82 13.81
C GLU A 95 -2.21 2.44 13.47
N TYR A 96 -3.05 1.39 13.43
CA TYR A 96 -2.65 0.05 12.99
C TYR A 96 -2.00 0.08 11.60
N GLN A 97 -2.67 0.70 10.63
CA GLN A 97 -2.18 0.82 9.26
C GLN A 97 -0.89 1.66 9.17
N GLY A 98 -0.80 2.73 9.96
CA GLY A 98 0.37 3.59 10.04
C GLY A 98 1.58 2.88 10.64
N ILE A 99 1.38 2.00 11.63
CA ILE A 99 2.44 1.15 12.19
C ILE A 99 2.92 0.17 11.13
N CYS A 100 2.02 -0.56 10.46
CA CYS A 100 2.39 -1.52 9.41
C CYS A 100 3.18 -0.84 8.28
N LEU A 101 2.72 0.33 7.81
CA LEU A 101 3.41 1.10 6.78
C LEU A 101 4.82 1.54 7.19
N LYS A 102 5.02 1.91 8.46
CA LYS A 102 6.33 2.31 9.01
C LYS A 102 7.26 1.13 9.26
N SER A 103 6.71 -0.05 9.54
CA SER A 103 7.44 -1.32 9.64
C SER A 103 7.90 -1.84 8.28
N MET A 104 7.41 -1.27 7.17
CA MET A 104 7.90 -1.65 5.85
C MET A 104 9.36 -1.21 5.66
N PRO A 105 10.24 -2.12 5.29
CA PRO A 105 11.66 -1.86 5.12
C PRO A 105 11.94 -1.07 3.82
N GLY A 106 13.14 -0.51 3.72
CA GLY A 106 13.65 0.14 2.50
C GLY A 106 14.09 -0.86 1.42
N ASN A 107 13.43 -2.00 1.29
CA ASN A 107 13.76 -3.01 0.28
C ASN A 107 13.39 -2.52 -1.13
N PRO A 108 14.07 -3.00 -2.20
CA PRO A 108 13.76 -2.60 -3.57
C PRO A 108 12.32 -2.93 -4.02
N TYR A 109 11.69 -3.94 -3.41
CA TYR A 109 10.34 -4.39 -3.76
C TYR A 109 9.40 -4.41 -2.55
N HIS A 110 9.64 -5.28 -1.55
CA HIS A 110 8.84 -5.41 -0.33
C HIS A 110 8.99 -4.20 0.61
N GLY A 111 8.54 -3.04 0.19
CA GLY A 111 8.61 -1.77 0.91
C GLY A 111 7.26 -1.04 0.90
N PRO A 112 7.20 0.21 1.40
CA PRO A 112 5.93 0.90 1.62
C PRO A 112 5.12 1.14 0.33
N ALA A 113 5.77 1.20 -0.83
CA ALA A 113 5.09 1.29 -2.12
C ALA A 113 4.36 -0.02 -2.47
N HIS A 114 4.95 -1.18 -2.17
CA HIS A 114 4.32 -2.48 -2.44
C HIS A 114 3.09 -2.71 -1.55
N LEU A 115 3.18 -2.37 -0.26
CA LEU A 115 2.03 -2.40 0.66
C LEU A 115 0.88 -1.55 0.10
N LEU A 116 1.16 -0.31 -0.30
CA LEU A 116 0.14 0.57 -0.85
C LEU A 116 -0.46 0.02 -2.15
N ASP A 117 0.36 -0.53 -3.04
CA ASP A 117 -0.09 -1.14 -4.30
C ASP A 117 -1.03 -2.32 -4.06
N VAL A 118 -0.65 -3.25 -3.18
CA VAL A 118 -1.47 -4.43 -2.83
C VAL A 118 -2.79 -4.02 -2.20
N LEU A 119 -2.76 -3.11 -1.22
CA LEU A 119 -3.98 -2.64 -0.56
C LEU A 119 -4.89 -1.89 -1.55
N GLN A 120 -4.32 -1.07 -2.43
CA GLN A 120 -5.07 -0.33 -3.44
C GLN A 120 -5.72 -1.25 -4.46
N PHE A 121 -4.96 -2.24 -4.96
CA PHE A 121 -5.48 -3.23 -5.89
C PHE A 121 -6.60 -4.06 -5.26
N LEU A 122 -6.42 -4.53 -4.02
CA LEU A 122 -7.46 -5.25 -3.29
C LEU A 122 -8.73 -4.42 -3.14
N THR A 123 -8.58 -3.15 -2.74
CA THR A 123 -9.73 -2.24 -2.59
C THR A 123 -10.48 -2.07 -3.91
N THR A 124 -9.73 -1.83 -5.00
CA THR A 124 -10.30 -1.70 -6.35
C THR A 124 -11.00 -2.98 -6.79
N LEU A 125 -10.36 -4.14 -6.58
CA LEU A 125 -10.95 -5.44 -6.91
C LEU A 125 -12.27 -5.64 -6.16
N LEU A 126 -12.28 -5.42 -4.84
CA LEU A 126 -13.47 -5.62 -4.00
C LEU A 126 -14.65 -4.75 -4.44
N GLN A 127 -14.40 -3.50 -4.82
CA GLN A 127 -15.43 -2.56 -5.26
C GLN A 127 -15.89 -2.81 -6.70
N GLU A 128 -14.95 -2.88 -7.66
CA GLU A 128 -15.27 -3.00 -9.09
C GLU A 128 -15.95 -4.33 -9.44
N THR A 129 -15.63 -5.42 -8.72
CA THR A 129 -16.29 -6.72 -8.94
C THR A 129 -17.51 -6.93 -8.05
N GLY A 130 -17.82 -6.00 -7.14
CA GLY A 130 -18.89 -6.16 -6.15
C GLY A 130 -18.63 -7.26 -5.11
N LEU A 131 -17.38 -7.72 -4.95
CA LEU A 131 -17.03 -8.73 -3.95
C LEU A 131 -17.24 -8.22 -2.52
N ASP A 132 -17.10 -6.92 -2.28
CA ASP A 132 -17.40 -6.32 -0.98
C ASP A 132 -18.88 -6.51 -0.54
N GLN A 133 -19.80 -6.70 -1.50
CA GLN A 133 -21.21 -6.98 -1.23
C GLN A 133 -21.49 -8.47 -1.05
N THR A 134 -20.58 -9.33 -1.52
CA THR A 134 -20.72 -10.79 -1.49
C THR A 134 -20.05 -11.38 -0.25
N LEU A 135 -18.89 -10.85 0.12
CA LEU A 135 -18.17 -11.23 1.34
C LEU A 135 -18.90 -10.69 2.57
N SER A 136 -18.78 -11.41 3.68
CA SER A 136 -19.23 -10.85 4.97
C SER A 136 -18.37 -9.64 5.36
N PRO A 137 -18.92 -8.70 6.15
CA PRO A 137 -18.15 -7.56 6.65
C PRO A 137 -16.82 -7.94 7.30
N LEU A 138 -16.79 -9.09 7.99
CA LEU A 138 -15.59 -9.59 8.65
C LEU A 138 -14.55 -10.07 7.63
N GLN A 139 -14.96 -10.75 6.57
CA GLN A 139 -14.07 -11.25 5.52
C GLN A 139 -13.45 -10.10 4.72
N SER A 140 -14.25 -9.13 4.28
CA SER A 140 -13.73 -7.96 3.55
C SER A 140 -12.75 -7.16 4.42
N SER A 141 -13.07 -6.95 5.69
CA SER A 141 -12.20 -6.23 6.62
C SER A 141 -10.92 -7.03 6.92
N ALA A 142 -11.02 -8.36 7.07
CA ALA A 142 -9.85 -9.21 7.27
C ALA A 142 -8.86 -9.12 6.09
N LEU A 143 -9.36 -9.09 4.85
CA LEU A 143 -8.50 -8.93 3.67
C LEU A 143 -7.78 -7.58 3.67
N VAL A 144 -8.46 -6.50 4.06
CA VAL A 144 -7.85 -5.16 4.15
C VAL A 144 -6.77 -5.10 5.23
N LEU A 145 -7.03 -5.65 6.41
CA LEU A 145 -6.05 -5.73 7.48
C LEU A 145 -4.83 -6.58 7.07
N ALA A 146 -5.08 -7.77 6.50
CA ALA A 146 -4.03 -8.64 6.00
C ALA A 146 -3.19 -7.96 4.91
N ALA A 147 -3.80 -7.30 3.92
CA ALA A 147 -3.09 -6.59 2.88
C ALA A 147 -2.17 -5.48 3.44
N ALA A 148 -2.62 -4.77 4.48
CA ALA A 148 -1.81 -3.76 5.14
C ALA A 148 -0.63 -4.32 5.93
N ALA A 149 -0.65 -5.60 6.31
CA ALA A 149 0.37 -6.19 7.19
C ALA A 149 1.15 -7.38 6.61
N HIS A 150 0.83 -7.86 5.40
CA HIS A 150 1.35 -9.14 4.88
C HIS A 150 2.88 -9.25 4.78
N ASP A 151 3.58 -8.10 4.67
CA ASP A 151 5.04 -8.00 4.49
C ASP A 151 5.72 -7.16 5.58
N VAL A 152 5.09 -6.99 6.75
CA VAL A 152 5.70 -6.20 7.85
C VAL A 152 7.06 -6.78 8.24
N ASP A 153 8.04 -5.90 8.43
CA ASP A 153 9.43 -6.25 8.76
C ASP A 153 10.13 -7.20 7.76
N HIS A 154 9.66 -7.29 6.51
CA HIS A 154 10.22 -8.22 5.53
C HIS A 154 11.75 -8.06 5.35
N THR A 155 12.51 -9.14 5.44
CA THR A 155 14.00 -9.07 5.39
C THR A 155 14.60 -8.78 4.01
N GLY A 156 13.78 -8.66 2.96
CA GLY A 156 14.24 -8.61 1.57
C GLY A 156 14.85 -9.93 1.05
N THR A 157 14.69 -11.03 1.79
CA THR A 157 15.20 -12.36 1.44
C THR A 157 14.11 -13.41 1.51
N SER A 158 14.28 -14.52 0.79
CA SER A 158 13.29 -15.60 0.70
C SER A 158 13.27 -16.52 1.92
N ASN A 159 12.16 -17.20 2.19
CA ASN A 159 12.02 -18.23 3.23
C ASN A 159 13.16 -19.28 3.27
N PRO A 160 13.58 -19.90 2.14
CA PRO A 160 14.72 -20.84 2.16
C PRO A 160 16.05 -20.22 2.60
N TYR A 161 16.25 -18.92 2.35
CA TYR A 161 17.44 -18.21 2.81
C TYR A 161 17.40 -18.05 4.33
N LEU A 162 16.25 -17.65 4.89
CA LEU A 162 16.07 -17.50 6.34
C LEU A 162 16.33 -18.81 7.09
N VAL A 163 15.82 -19.93 6.59
CA VAL A 163 16.10 -21.28 7.12
C VAL A 163 17.59 -21.59 7.05
N LYS A 164 18.23 -21.33 5.90
CA LYS A 164 19.65 -21.62 5.70
C LYS A 164 20.58 -20.87 6.67
N VAL A 165 20.20 -19.65 7.07
CA VAL A 165 21.00 -18.81 7.97
C VAL A 165 20.54 -18.88 9.43
N SER A 166 19.57 -19.74 9.75
CA SER A 166 18.96 -19.83 11.09
C SER A 166 18.51 -18.45 11.60
N HIS A 167 17.77 -17.72 10.77
CA HIS A 167 17.22 -16.42 11.13
C HIS A 167 16.25 -16.55 12.33
N GLU A 168 16.14 -15.52 13.17
CA GLU A 168 15.31 -15.56 14.38
C GLU A 168 13.85 -15.91 14.11
N TYR A 169 13.30 -15.50 12.97
CA TYR A 169 11.92 -15.85 12.55
C TYR A 169 11.69 -17.36 12.39
N VAL A 170 12.73 -18.14 12.13
CA VAL A 170 12.65 -19.60 11.99
C VAL A 170 12.48 -20.25 13.37
N GLU A 171 13.13 -19.68 14.39
CA GLU A 171 13.14 -20.17 15.77
C GLU A 171 12.00 -19.58 16.62
N ASP A 172 11.22 -18.65 16.05
CA ASP A 172 10.12 -17.99 16.75
C ASP A 172 9.04 -19.02 17.17
N PRO A 173 8.53 -18.98 18.42
CA PRO A 173 7.50 -19.91 18.89
C PRO A 173 6.23 -19.94 18.03
N TRP A 174 5.84 -18.81 17.42
CA TRP A 174 4.70 -18.76 16.50
C TRP A 174 5.02 -19.52 15.23
N THR A 175 6.15 -19.22 14.60
CA THR A 175 6.60 -19.91 13.39
C THR A 175 6.77 -21.39 13.63
N THR A 176 7.39 -21.84 14.72
CA THR A 176 7.56 -23.28 14.98
C THR A 176 6.22 -24.03 15.13
N SER A 177 5.14 -23.35 15.53
CA SER A 177 3.80 -23.93 15.58
C SER A 177 3.07 -24.01 14.23
N HIS A 178 3.44 -23.18 13.24
CA HIS A 178 2.84 -23.10 11.90
C HIS A 178 3.82 -23.40 10.75
N GLY A 179 5.08 -23.71 11.07
CA GLY A 179 6.21 -23.66 10.14
C GLY A 179 6.27 -24.84 9.17
N GLN A 180 7.35 -24.93 8.41
CA GLN A 180 7.55 -25.97 7.39
C GLN A 180 7.41 -27.42 7.89
N ASP A 181 7.76 -27.68 9.16
CA ASP A 181 7.63 -29.00 9.78
C ASP A 181 6.24 -29.24 10.42
N SER A 182 5.39 -28.21 10.44
CA SER A 182 4.00 -28.30 10.90
C SER A 182 3.09 -28.85 9.78
N ALA A 183 1.85 -29.19 10.13
CA ALA A 183 0.84 -29.60 9.15
C ALA A 183 0.51 -28.50 8.12
N ASP A 184 0.79 -27.23 8.45
CA ASP A 184 0.42 -26.08 7.63
C ASP A 184 1.51 -25.65 6.66
N GLY A 185 2.78 -26.02 6.88
CA GLY A 185 3.86 -25.79 5.92
C GLY A 185 4.25 -24.32 5.68
N ILE A 186 3.83 -23.39 6.54
CA ILE A 186 3.97 -21.94 6.31
C ILE A 186 5.42 -21.48 6.46
N GLY A 187 5.82 -20.55 5.60
CA GLY A 187 7.10 -19.87 5.65
C GLY A 187 7.30 -19.01 6.91
N PRO A 188 8.56 -18.83 7.36
CA PRO A 188 8.87 -17.97 8.49
C PRO A 188 8.50 -16.50 8.27
N MET A 189 8.50 -16.00 7.03
CA MET A 189 8.15 -14.60 6.75
C MET A 189 6.66 -14.31 6.98
N GLU A 190 5.80 -15.18 6.47
CA GLU A 190 4.35 -15.05 6.57
C GLU A 190 3.90 -15.33 8.00
N SER A 191 4.56 -16.26 8.69
CA SER A 191 4.34 -16.53 10.12
C SER A 191 4.67 -15.30 10.99
N HIS A 192 5.82 -14.64 10.75
CA HIS A 192 6.20 -13.41 11.44
C HIS A 192 5.18 -12.29 11.18
N SER A 193 4.84 -12.07 9.92
CA SER A 193 3.91 -11.02 9.52
C SER A 193 2.51 -11.23 10.10
N ALA A 194 2.02 -12.48 10.12
CA ALA A 194 0.75 -12.83 10.73
C ALA A 194 0.76 -12.60 12.25
N SER A 195 1.78 -13.10 12.95
CA SER A 195 1.96 -12.89 14.38
C SER A 195 1.92 -11.40 14.73
N LYS A 196 2.67 -10.58 13.99
CA LYS A 196 2.73 -9.13 14.19
C LYS A 196 1.39 -8.44 13.92
N ALA A 197 0.70 -8.82 12.84
CA ALA A 197 -0.62 -8.29 12.53
C ALA A 197 -1.62 -8.57 13.65
N LEU A 198 -1.64 -9.81 14.18
CA LEU A 198 -2.55 -10.24 15.23
C LEU A 198 -2.28 -9.53 16.57
N GLU A 199 -1.01 -9.30 16.91
CA GLU A 199 -0.60 -8.49 18.06
C GLU A 199 -1.17 -7.06 17.93
N LEU A 200 -0.90 -6.40 16.80
CA LEU A 200 -1.33 -5.00 16.58
C LEU A 200 -2.86 -4.85 16.54
N ILE A 201 -3.59 -5.80 15.94
CA ILE A 201 -5.07 -5.77 15.95
C ILE A 201 -5.62 -5.83 17.38
N GLN A 202 -5.01 -6.65 18.24
CA GLN A 202 -5.47 -6.79 19.62
C GLN A 202 -5.09 -5.60 20.50
N GLU A 203 -3.87 -5.07 20.33
CA GLU A 203 -3.33 -4.01 21.19
C GLU A 203 -3.75 -2.60 20.74
N ILE A 204 -3.69 -2.31 19.44
CA ILE A 204 -3.96 -0.99 18.88
C ILE A 204 -5.45 -0.82 18.60
N MET A 205 -6.05 -1.78 17.89
CA MET A 205 -7.48 -1.69 17.55
C MET A 205 -8.40 -2.15 18.67
N GLY A 206 -7.87 -2.84 19.69
CA GLY A 206 -8.67 -3.43 20.78
C GLY A 206 -9.58 -4.57 20.34
N CYS A 207 -9.38 -5.13 19.14
CA CYS A 207 -10.26 -6.13 18.56
C CYS A 207 -9.82 -7.55 18.95
N LYS A 208 -10.75 -8.31 19.56
CA LYS A 208 -10.50 -9.69 20.04
C LYS A 208 -11.43 -10.73 19.41
N ASP A 209 -12.12 -10.39 18.31
CA ASP A 209 -12.96 -11.36 17.60
C ASP A 209 -12.07 -12.44 16.98
N SER A 210 -12.12 -13.65 17.54
CA SER A 210 -11.28 -14.77 17.11
C SER A 210 -11.50 -15.16 15.65
N ARG A 211 -12.70 -14.93 15.09
CA ARG A 211 -12.97 -15.21 13.67
C ARG A 211 -12.24 -14.21 12.78
N LEU A 212 -12.17 -12.93 13.19
CA LEU A 212 -11.40 -11.93 12.46
C LEU A 212 -9.91 -12.29 12.47
N LEU A 213 -9.37 -12.58 13.65
CA LEU A 213 -7.94 -12.91 13.81
C LEU A 213 -7.56 -14.11 12.95
N GLN A 214 -8.37 -15.18 12.96
CA GLN A 214 -8.17 -16.35 12.10
C GLN A 214 -8.27 -16.04 10.61
N MET A 215 -9.16 -15.13 10.19
CA MET A 215 -9.28 -14.73 8.79
C MET A 215 -8.07 -13.90 8.34
N VAL A 216 -7.58 -12.99 9.17
CA VAL A 216 -6.38 -12.18 8.90
C VAL A 216 -5.15 -13.08 8.80
N GLU A 217 -4.94 -13.96 9.78
CA GLU A 217 -3.86 -14.94 9.79
C GLU A 217 -3.85 -15.78 8.52
N LYS A 218 -4.99 -16.40 8.17
CA LYS A 218 -5.09 -17.21 6.95
C LYS A 218 -4.86 -16.43 5.68
N ALA A 219 -5.31 -15.17 5.63
CA ALA A 219 -5.08 -14.31 4.47
C ALA A 219 -3.60 -13.96 4.29
N ILE A 220 -2.87 -13.70 5.38
CA ILE A 220 -1.42 -13.44 5.35
C ILE A 220 -0.67 -14.74 5.00
N HIS A 221 -0.97 -15.85 5.65
CA HIS A 221 -0.39 -17.15 5.34
C HIS A 221 -0.62 -17.56 3.87
N GLY A 222 -1.77 -17.20 3.29
CA GLY A 222 -2.08 -17.43 1.88
C GLY A 222 -1.24 -16.62 0.89
N THR A 223 -0.35 -15.73 1.35
CA THR A 223 0.62 -15.03 0.51
C THR A 223 1.92 -15.84 0.29
N ASP A 224 2.12 -16.90 1.07
CA ASP A 224 3.22 -17.84 0.83
C ASP A 224 2.96 -18.63 -0.46
N LEU A 225 3.82 -18.41 -1.46
CA LEU A 225 3.71 -19.05 -2.77
C LEU A 225 4.18 -20.51 -2.80
N SER A 226 4.65 -21.06 -1.67
CA SER A 226 5.01 -22.47 -1.55
C SER A 226 3.82 -23.40 -1.26
N GLN A 227 2.63 -22.82 -1.02
CA GLN A 227 1.39 -23.51 -0.67
C GLN A 227 0.56 -23.97 -1.87
#